data_AF-A0ABC9VV01-F1
#
_entry.id   AF-A0ABC9VV01-F1
#
_cell.length_a   1.000
_cell.length_b   1.000
_cell.length_c   1.000
_cell.angle_alpha   90.00
_cell.angle_beta   90.00
_cell.angle_gamma   90.00
#
_symmetry.space_group_name_H-M   'P 1'
#
loop_
_entity.id
_entity.type
_entity.pdbx_description
1 polymer ?
#
loop_
_entity_poly.entity_id
_entity_poly.type
_entity_poly.pdbx_seq_one_letter_code
_entity_poly.pdbx_strand_id
1 'polypeptide(L)'
;MPAGSKTGPPLAKAKPISASVITYLRRRKTLRERELLQPERGKREGLLQTTHVTEELTTTTEMMMGRFERDAFDTLFDHAPDKLSVVKKSLITFVNKHLNKLNLEVTELETQFADGVYLVLLMGLLEDYFVPLHNFYLTPESFDQKVHNVSFAFELMQDGGLKKPKARPEDVVNLDLKSTLRVLYNLFTKYKNVE
;
A
#
# COMPACT_ATOMS: atom_id res chain seq x y z
N MET A 1 36.10 6.63 -46.56
CA MET A 1 34.75 7.01 -46.12
C MET A 1 34.46 6.28 -44.80
N PRO A 2 34.15 6.99 -43.70
CA PRO A 2 34.14 6.40 -42.36
C PRO A 2 32.80 5.70 -42.06
N ALA A 3 32.90 4.57 -41.36
CA ALA A 3 31.76 3.84 -40.83
C ALA A 3 31.12 4.63 -39.68
N GLY A 4 29.86 5.02 -39.84
CA GLY A 4 29.08 5.66 -38.79
C GLY A 4 28.77 4.68 -37.65
N SER A 5 29.41 4.88 -36.51
CA SER A 5 29.04 4.26 -35.24
C SER A 5 27.69 4.80 -34.79
N LYS A 6 26.64 3.98 -34.93
CA LYS A 6 25.33 4.25 -34.32
C LYS A 6 25.47 4.14 -32.81
N THR A 7 25.63 5.28 -32.15
CA THR A 7 25.43 5.39 -30.70
C THR A 7 23.94 5.18 -30.44
N GLY A 8 23.58 4.05 -29.82
CA GLY A 8 22.23 3.82 -29.30
C GLY A 8 21.86 4.90 -28.27
N PRO A 9 20.56 5.13 -28.03
CA PRO A 9 20.12 6.09 -27.04
C PRO A 9 20.70 5.73 -25.66
N PRO A 10 21.10 6.71 -24.84
CA PRO A 10 21.61 6.45 -23.50
C PRO A 10 20.52 5.74 -22.69
N LEU A 11 20.85 4.55 -22.20
CA LEU A 11 20.04 3.81 -21.24
C LEU A 11 19.84 4.73 -20.03
N ALA A 12 18.63 5.27 -19.86
CA ALA A 12 18.29 6.12 -18.73
C ALA A 12 18.66 5.35 -17.44
N LYS A 13 19.61 5.89 -16.68
CA LYS A 13 20.07 5.28 -15.44
C LYS A 13 18.92 5.37 -14.43
N ALA A 14 18.17 4.28 -14.26
CA ALA A 14 17.17 4.16 -13.21
C ALA A 14 17.79 4.61 -11.87
N LYS A 15 17.07 5.43 -11.10
CA LYS A 15 17.60 5.90 -9.82
C LYS A 15 17.80 4.70 -8.90
N PRO A 16 18.92 4.64 -8.16
CA PRO A 16 19.11 3.61 -7.15
C PRO A 16 17.97 3.74 -6.13
N ILE A 17 17.42 2.59 -5.72
CA ILE A 17 16.46 2.48 -4.63
C ILE A 17 16.97 3.30 -3.45
N SER A 18 16.13 4.18 -2.90
CA SER A 18 16.50 5.06 -1.79
C SER A 18 17.27 4.30 -0.70
N ALA A 19 18.35 4.89 -0.21
CA ALA A 19 19.14 4.30 0.87
C ALA A 19 18.27 4.00 2.10
N SER A 20 17.17 4.74 2.30
CA SER A 20 16.16 4.47 3.32
C SER A 20 15.43 3.15 3.08
N VAL A 21 15.02 2.86 1.84
CA VAL A 21 14.36 1.60 1.46
C VAL A 21 15.36 0.43 1.57
N ILE A 22 16.62 0.61 1.13
CA ILE A 22 17.67 -0.41 1.30
C ILE A 22 17.93 -0.69 2.78
N THR A 23 17.99 0.34 3.61
CA THR A 23 18.19 0.22 5.07
C THR A 23 16.99 -0.44 5.74
N TYR A 24 15.78 -0.12 5.30
CA TYR A 24 14.55 -0.73 5.76
C TYR A 24 14.48 -2.22 5.41
N LEU A 25 14.73 -2.58 4.15
CA LEU A 25 14.79 -3.98 3.71
C LEU A 25 15.86 -4.78 4.46
N ARG A 26 17.01 -4.14 4.72
CA ARG A 26 18.09 -4.72 5.53
C ARG A 26 17.63 -4.95 6.97
N ARG A 27 16.98 -3.96 7.60
CA ARG A 27 16.45 -4.05 8.98
C ARG A 27 15.34 -5.09 9.12
N ARG A 28 14.48 -5.24 8.11
CA ARG A 28 13.37 -6.22 8.12
C ARG A 28 13.85 -7.66 7.92
N LYS A 29 14.91 -7.89 7.13
CA LYS A 29 15.61 -9.20 7.11
C LYS A 29 16.15 -9.55 8.50
N THR A 30 16.78 -8.59 9.19
CA THR A 30 17.33 -8.82 10.54
C THR A 30 16.27 -9.05 11.61
N LEU A 31 15.08 -8.44 11.48
CA LEU A 31 13.98 -8.62 12.44
C LEU A 31 13.30 -10.00 12.28
N ARG A 32 13.01 -10.44 11.05
CA ARG A 32 12.47 -11.79 10.82
C ARG A 32 13.45 -12.88 11.26
N GLU A 33 14.75 -12.68 11.06
CA GLU A 33 15.79 -13.61 11.51
C GLU A 33 15.93 -13.67 13.04
N ARG A 34 15.60 -12.57 13.74
CA ARG A 34 15.53 -12.54 15.22
C ARG A 34 14.25 -13.14 15.79
N GLU A 35 13.12 -13.07 15.08
CA GLU A 35 11.87 -13.74 15.48
C GLU A 35 11.94 -15.25 15.26
N LEU A 36 12.63 -15.71 14.21
CA LEU A 36 12.91 -17.13 13.96
C LEU A 36 13.89 -17.77 14.98
N LEU A 37 14.72 -16.96 15.64
CA LEU A 37 15.67 -17.42 16.66
C LEU A 37 15.11 -17.45 18.09
N GLN A 38 13.83 -17.11 18.28
CA GLN A 38 13.16 -17.24 19.58
C GLN A 38 12.06 -18.33 19.53
N PRO A 39 12.40 -19.61 19.78
CA PRO A 39 11.37 -20.56 20.15
C PRO A 39 10.81 -20.16 21.52
N GLU A 40 9.50 -20.25 21.70
CA GLU A 40 8.78 -19.93 22.92
C GLU A 40 9.49 -20.47 24.18
N ARG A 41 9.89 -19.57 25.10
CA ARG A 41 10.16 -19.95 26.49
C ARG A 41 8.89 -19.82 27.31
N GLY A 42 8.29 -20.96 27.61
CA GLY A 42 7.20 -21.08 28.57
C GLY A 42 7.61 -20.79 30.02
N LYS A 43 6.70 -20.06 30.69
CA LYS A 43 6.21 -20.09 32.09
C LYS A 43 7.17 -20.20 33.31
N ARG A 44 6.77 -19.42 34.34
CA ARG A 44 6.88 -19.55 35.85
C ARG A 44 7.60 -18.32 36.45
N GLU A 45 7.18 -17.63 37.50
CA GLU A 45 6.22 -17.73 38.61
C GLU A 45 5.88 -16.26 39.01
N GLY A 46 4.65 -15.86 39.34
CA GLY A 46 4.11 -15.98 40.70
C GLY A 46 3.78 -14.60 41.29
N LEU A 47 2.54 -14.12 41.07
CA LEU A 47 1.66 -13.37 42.02
C LEU A 47 0.49 -12.76 41.22
N LEU A 48 -0.60 -13.51 41.05
CA LEU A 48 -1.86 -12.98 40.53
C LEU A 48 -2.70 -12.56 41.75
N GLN A 49 -2.84 -11.26 41.96
CA GLN A 49 -3.77 -10.70 42.93
C GLN A 49 -5.17 -10.75 42.29
N THR A 50 -5.97 -11.76 42.62
CA THR A 50 -7.33 -11.91 42.11
C THR A 50 -8.24 -10.89 42.78
N THR A 51 -8.44 -9.74 42.13
CA THR A 51 -9.55 -8.84 42.48
C THR A 51 -10.75 -9.31 41.66
N HIS A 52 -11.71 -9.95 42.32
CA HIS A 52 -13.02 -10.22 41.72
C HIS A 52 -13.74 -8.89 41.55
N VAL A 53 -13.75 -8.37 40.32
CA VAL A 53 -14.73 -7.38 39.90
C VAL A 53 -15.79 -8.14 39.11
N THR A 54 -17.00 -8.17 39.65
CA THR A 54 -18.19 -8.63 38.93
C THR A 54 -18.45 -7.67 37.77
N GLU A 55 -18.00 -8.03 36.57
CA GLU A 55 -18.45 -7.38 35.35
C GLU A 55 -19.81 -7.95 34.97
N GLU A 56 -20.84 -7.11 35.10
CA GLU A 56 -22.17 -7.38 34.59
C GLU A 56 -22.13 -7.51 33.07
N LEU A 57 -22.69 -8.60 32.56
CA LEU A 57 -22.95 -8.81 31.15
C LEU A 57 -23.92 -7.75 30.62
N THR A 58 -23.42 -6.64 30.10
CA THR A 58 -24.17 -5.79 29.18
C THR A 58 -23.68 -6.01 27.76
N THR A 59 -24.33 -6.98 27.12
CA THR A 59 -24.56 -7.03 25.67
C THR A 59 -24.94 -5.65 25.13
N THR A 60 -24.06 -5.00 24.37
CA THR A 60 -24.43 -4.15 23.23
C THR A 60 -23.26 -4.08 22.26
N THR A 61 -23.44 -4.73 21.12
CA THR A 61 -22.55 -4.86 19.96
C THR A 61 -22.28 -3.53 19.23
N GLU A 62 -22.35 -2.38 19.90
CA GLU A 62 -22.38 -1.05 19.26
C GLU A 62 -21.14 -0.17 19.56
N MET A 63 -20.25 -0.58 20.46
CA MET A 63 -19.12 0.27 20.89
C MET A 63 -17.80 0.07 20.14
N MET A 64 -17.78 -0.68 19.03
CA MET A 64 -16.58 -0.87 18.18
C MET A 64 -16.61 -0.13 16.83
N MET A 65 -17.49 0.86 16.65
CA MET A 65 -17.27 1.86 15.59
C MET A 65 -16.43 3.00 16.15
N GLY A 66 -15.11 2.83 16.08
CA GLY A 66 -14.18 3.94 16.21
C GLY A 66 -14.66 5.08 15.30
N ARG A 67 -14.98 6.23 15.89
CA ARG A 67 -15.33 7.45 15.16
C ARG A 67 -14.12 7.86 14.32
N PHE A 68 -14.01 7.34 13.11
CA PHE A 68 -13.21 7.99 12.09
C PHE A 68 -13.89 9.33 11.80
N GLU A 69 -13.18 10.43 12.00
CA GLU A 69 -13.66 11.75 11.57
C GLU A 69 -14.05 11.66 10.11
N ARG A 70 -15.31 11.97 9.79
CA ARG A 70 -15.81 12.01 8.42
C ARG A 70 -14.91 12.92 7.59
N ASP A 71 -14.49 12.44 6.43
CA ASP A 71 -13.70 13.26 5.52
C ASP A 71 -14.44 13.63 4.23
N ALA A 72 -13.71 14.27 3.32
CA ALA A 72 -14.23 14.65 2.02
C ALA A 72 -14.70 13.44 1.17
N PHE A 73 -14.09 12.25 1.34
CA PHE A 73 -14.55 11.03 0.69
C PHE A 73 -15.87 10.53 1.27
N ASP A 74 -16.07 10.59 2.59
CA ASP A 74 -17.38 10.24 3.18
C ASP A 74 -18.50 11.12 2.61
N THR A 75 -18.28 12.44 2.55
CA THR A 75 -19.24 13.39 1.97
C THR A 75 -19.46 13.14 0.46
N LEU A 76 -18.40 12.80 -0.28
CA LEU A 76 -18.46 12.52 -1.71
C LEU A 76 -19.32 11.28 -2.01
N PHE A 77 -19.14 10.22 -1.22
CA PHE A 77 -19.92 8.98 -1.35
C PHE A 77 -21.38 9.18 -0.96
N ASP A 78 -21.65 9.92 0.12
CA ASP A 78 -23.02 10.08 0.65
C ASP A 78 -23.87 11.03 -0.22
N HIS A 79 -23.27 12.04 -0.84
CA HIS A 79 -24.01 13.18 -1.40
C HIS A 79 -23.66 13.55 -2.84
N ALA A 80 -22.67 12.92 -3.49
CA ALA A 80 -22.23 13.33 -4.82
C ALA A 80 -21.74 12.15 -5.71
N PRO A 81 -22.62 11.21 -6.07
CA PRO A 81 -22.27 10.05 -6.91
C PRO A 81 -21.74 10.45 -8.31
N ASP A 82 -22.23 11.55 -8.88
CA ASP A 82 -21.75 12.05 -10.17
C ASP A 82 -20.29 12.53 -10.08
N LYS A 83 -19.94 13.23 -8.99
CA LYS A 83 -18.56 13.68 -8.74
C LYS A 83 -17.65 12.49 -8.47
N LEU A 84 -18.14 11.47 -7.78
CA LEU A 84 -17.40 10.23 -7.55
C LEU A 84 -17.00 9.56 -8.87
N SER A 85 -17.92 9.51 -9.84
CA SER A 85 -17.64 8.95 -11.17
C SER A 85 -16.55 9.72 -11.92
N VAL A 86 -16.53 11.05 -11.80
CA VAL A 86 -15.46 11.90 -12.37
C VAL A 86 -14.12 11.62 -11.69
N VAL A 87 -14.11 11.49 -10.36
CA VAL A 87 -12.91 11.15 -9.59
C VAL A 87 -12.37 9.77 -9.99
N LYS A 88 -13.23 8.74 -10.11
CA LYS A 88 -12.84 7.40 -10.58
C LYS A 88 -12.16 7.49 -11.96
N LYS A 89 -12.76 8.19 -12.92
CA LYS A 89 -12.19 8.39 -14.26
C LYS A 89 -10.82 9.07 -14.22
N SER A 90 -10.70 10.16 -13.45
CA SER A 90 -9.43 10.89 -13.31
C SER A 90 -8.32 10.02 -12.70
N LEU A 91 -8.67 9.18 -11.72
CA LEU A 91 -7.72 8.26 -11.09
C LEU A 91 -7.30 7.15 -12.05
N ILE A 92 -8.23 6.59 -12.84
CA ILE A 92 -7.92 5.62 -13.91
C ILE A 92 -6.92 6.24 -14.90
N THR A 93 -7.19 7.45 -15.39
CA THR A 93 -6.27 8.15 -16.31
C THR A 93 -4.90 8.35 -15.68
N PHE A 94 -4.83 8.74 -14.41
CA PHE A 94 -3.57 8.92 -13.69
C PHE A 94 -2.79 7.60 -13.56
N VAL A 95 -3.41 6.52 -13.09
CA VAL A 95 -2.69 5.25 -12.90
C VAL A 95 -2.24 4.66 -14.24
N ASN A 96 -3.06 4.74 -15.29
CA ASN A 96 -2.71 4.26 -16.62
C ASN A 96 -1.59 5.07 -17.27
N LYS A 97 -1.48 6.38 -16.99
CA LYS A 97 -0.33 7.19 -17.43
C LYS A 97 1.00 6.56 -17.03
N HIS A 98 1.06 5.95 -15.84
CA HIS A 98 2.27 5.30 -15.33
C HIS A 98 2.31 3.81 -15.69
N LEU A 99 1.25 3.05 -15.41
CA LEU A 99 1.21 1.59 -15.59
C LEU A 99 1.29 1.14 -17.06
N ASN A 100 0.85 1.98 -18.01
CA ASN A 100 1.03 1.69 -19.44
C ASN A 100 2.51 1.59 -19.84
N LYS A 101 3.45 2.18 -19.07
CA LYS A 101 4.90 2.03 -19.29
C LYS A 101 5.37 0.58 -19.08
N LEU A 102 4.59 -0.24 -18.36
CA LEU A 102 4.79 -1.67 -18.15
C LEU A 102 3.81 -2.54 -18.95
N ASN A 103 3.09 -1.95 -19.92
CA ASN A 103 2.03 -2.61 -20.69
C ASN A 103 0.88 -3.15 -19.81
N LEU A 104 0.63 -2.50 -18.66
CA LEU A 104 -0.49 -2.81 -17.77
C LEU A 104 -1.58 -1.75 -17.94
N GLU A 105 -2.82 -2.19 -18.11
CA GLU A 105 -3.99 -1.32 -18.22
C GLU A 105 -4.96 -1.57 -17.05
N VAL A 106 -5.40 -0.48 -16.44
CA VAL A 106 -6.39 -0.47 -15.37
C VAL A 106 -7.72 0.04 -15.90
N THR A 107 -8.76 -0.77 -15.75
CA THR A 107 -10.16 -0.45 -16.06
C THR A 107 -11.00 -0.34 -14.78
N GLU A 108 -10.65 -1.09 -13.73
CA GLU A 108 -11.38 -1.18 -12.48
C GLU A 108 -10.45 -0.98 -11.27
N LEU A 109 -10.63 0.14 -10.57
CA LEU A 109 -9.78 0.50 -9.45
C LEU A 109 -9.98 -0.41 -8.23
N GLU A 110 -11.20 -0.89 -7.98
CA GLU A 110 -11.53 -1.67 -6.78
C GLU A 110 -10.94 -3.08 -6.81
N THR A 111 -11.00 -3.75 -7.96
CA THR A 111 -10.58 -5.15 -8.13
C THR A 111 -9.08 -5.26 -8.43
N GLN A 112 -8.57 -4.43 -9.35
CA GLN A 112 -7.20 -4.59 -9.87
C GLN A 112 -6.10 -4.11 -8.91
N PHE A 113 -6.45 -3.39 -7.84
CA PHE A 113 -5.49 -2.99 -6.79
C PHE A 113 -5.57 -3.87 -5.54
N ALA A 114 -6.54 -4.78 -5.46
CA ALA A 114 -6.83 -5.57 -4.27
C ALA A 114 -5.72 -6.58 -3.91
N ASP A 115 -4.92 -6.98 -4.89
CA ASP A 115 -3.78 -7.88 -4.70
C ASP A 115 -2.48 -7.14 -4.30
N GLY A 116 -2.52 -5.80 -4.31
CA GLY A 116 -1.41 -4.91 -3.99
C GLY A 116 -0.30 -4.84 -5.04
N VAL A 117 -0.30 -5.67 -6.08
CA VAL A 117 0.78 -5.73 -7.09
C VAL A 117 0.86 -4.41 -7.85
N TYR A 118 -0.28 -3.93 -8.34
CA TYR A 118 -0.34 -2.67 -9.07
C TYR A 118 0.02 -1.46 -8.19
N LEU A 119 -0.30 -1.49 -6.89
CA LEU A 119 0.11 -0.43 -5.96
C LEU A 119 1.64 -0.39 -5.80
N VAL A 120 2.28 -1.55 -5.64
CA VAL A 120 3.74 -1.64 -5.50
C VAL A 120 4.44 -1.17 -6.77
N LEU A 121 3.98 -1.64 -7.94
CA LEU A 121 4.55 -1.24 -9.22
C LEU A 121 4.35 0.26 -9.50
N LEU A 122 3.15 0.77 -9.24
CA LEU A 122 2.84 2.19 -9.37
C LEU A 122 3.77 3.03 -8.50
N MET A 123 4.02 2.64 -7.24
CA MET A 123 4.97 3.35 -6.37
C MET A 123 6.39 3.39 -6.93
N GLY A 124 6.89 2.28 -7.48
CA GLY A 124 8.20 2.25 -8.14
C GLY A 124 8.26 3.21 -9.34
N LEU A 125 7.22 3.23 -10.16
CA LEU A 125 7.14 4.12 -11.33
C LEU A 125 7.04 5.60 -10.95
N LEU A 126 6.31 5.94 -9.87
CA LEU A 126 6.14 7.32 -9.41
C LEU A 126 7.43 7.91 -8.81
N GLU A 127 8.24 7.06 -8.17
CA GLU A 127 9.52 7.44 -7.56
C GLU A 127 10.73 7.14 -8.48
N ASP A 128 10.49 6.66 -9.69
CA ASP A 128 11.50 6.37 -10.72
C ASP A 128 12.56 5.33 -10.28
N TYR A 129 12.12 4.26 -9.60
CA TYR A 129 12.96 3.12 -9.24
C TYR A 129 12.27 1.76 -9.46
N PHE A 130 13.09 0.72 -9.64
CA PHE A 130 12.59 -0.65 -9.72
C PHE A 130 12.42 -1.26 -8.34
N VAL A 131 11.22 -1.74 -8.03
CA VAL A 131 10.97 -2.50 -6.80
C VAL A 131 11.45 -3.94 -7.00
N PRO A 132 12.37 -4.47 -6.16
CA PRO A 132 12.83 -5.85 -6.31
C PRO A 132 11.69 -6.86 -6.12
N LEU A 133 11.53 -7.76 -7.08
CA LEU A 133 10.44 -8.76 -7.10
C LEU A 133 10.46 -9.75 -5.92
N HIS A 134 11.57 -9.86 -5.19
CA HIS A 134 11.65 -10.72 -4.00
C HIS A 134 11.06 -10.08 -2.73
N ASN A 135 10.66 -8.81 -2.79
CA ASN A 135 10.11 -8.08 -1.63
C ASN A 135 8.59 -8.18 -1.53
N PHE A 136 7.92 -8.55 -2.62
CA PHE A 136 6.47 -8.64 -2.73
C PHE A 136 6.09 -9.84 -3.58
N TYR A 137 4.84 -10.28 -3.49
CA TYR A 137 4.32 -11.41 -4.25
C TYR A 137 3.76 -10.92 -5.58
N LEU A 138 4.36 -11.33 -6.70
CA LEU A 138 3.87 -10.93 -8.03
C LEU A 138 2.55 -11.64 -8.40
N THR A 139 2.35 -12.84 -7.87
CA THR A 139 1.14 -13.66 -8.03
C THR A 139 0.64 -14.07 -6.64
N PRO A 140 0.05 -13.16 -5.87
CA PRO A 140 -0.40 -13.45 -4.52
C PRO A 140 -1.64 -14.37 -4.55
N GLU A 141 -1.52 -15.54 -3.93
CA GLU A 141 -2.59 -16.55 -3.88
C GLU A 141 -3.40 -16.47 -2.59
N SER A 142 -2.75 -16.09 -1.47
CA SER A 142 -3.41 -16.00 -0.17
C SER A 142 -3.79 -14.57 0.20
N PHE A 143 -4.78 -14.43 1.08
CA PHE A 143 -5.16 -13.15 1.66
C PHE A 143 -3.96 -12.45 2.33
N ASP A 144 -3.15 -13.19 3.10
CA ASP A 144 -1.97 -12.66 3.78
C ASP A 144 -0.91 -12.13 2.80
N GLN A 145 -0.74 -12.79 1.65
CA GLN A 145 0.19 -12.31 0.61
C GLN A 145 -0.28 -10.99 0.00
N LYS A 146 -1.59 -10.85 -0.24
CA LYS A 146 -2.18 -9.59 -0.73
C LYS A 146 -2.04 -8.48 0.31
N VAL A 147 -2.35 -8.76 1.58
CA VAL A 147 -2.18 -7.82 2.69
C VAL A 147 -0.72 -7.39 2.83
N HIS A 148 0.23 -8.33 2.70
CA HIS A 148 1.66 -8.01 2.69
C HIS A 148 2.02 -7.05 1.56
N ASN A 149 1.55 -7.28 0.34
CA ASN A 149 1.81 -6.40 -0.80
C ASN A 149 1.27 -4.98 -0.57
N VAL A 150 0.02 -4.85 -0.12
CA VAL A 150 -0.59 -3.55 0.17
C VAL A 150 0.13 -2.84 1.31
N SER A 151 0.47 -3.56 2.37
CA SER A 151 1.25 -3.03 3.50
C SER A 151 2.62 -2.52 3.03
N PHE A 152 3.30 -3.29 2.18
CA PHE A 152 4.57 -2.89 1.60
C PHE A 152 4.43 -1.64 0.72
N ALA A 153 3.38 -1.53 -0.09
CA ALA A 153 3.11 -0.31 -0.84
C ALA A 153 2.91 0.92 0.06
N PHE A 154 2.23 0.76 1.20
CA PHE A 154 2.05 1.86 2.16
C PHE A 154 3.35 2.28 2.85
N GLU A 155 4.28 1.35 3.03
CA GLU A 155 5.64 1.65 3.50
C GLU A 155 6.39 2.47 2.45
N LEU A 156 6.36 2.06 1.18
CA LEU A 156 6.96 2.81 0.07
C LEU A 156 6.37 4.23 -0.05
N MET A 157 5.07 4.39 0.18
CA MET A 157 4.42 5.71 0.21
C MET A 157 5.00 6.61 1.29
N GLN A 158 5.17 6.07 2.51
CA GLN A 158 5.75 6.81 3.63
C GLN A 158 7.21 7.18 3.37
N ASP A 159 7.99 6.26 2.80
CA ASP A 159 9.38 6.51 2.41
C ASP A 159 9.51 7.55 1.30
N GLY A 160 8.55 7.58 0.36
CA GLY A 160 8.43 8.64 -0.63
C GLY A 160 8.06 10.00 -0.02
N GLY A 161 7.66 10.05 1.26
CA GLY A 161 7.27 11.26 2.00
C GLY A 161 5.77 11.56 1.94
N LEU A 162 4.91 10.57 1.70
CA LEU A 162 3.47 10.69 1.96
C LEU A 162 3.18 10.46 3.44
N LYS A 163 2.09 11.04 3.93
CA LYS A 163 1.54 10.62 5.22
C LYS A 163 1.06 9.18 5.10
N LYS A 164 1.20 8.40 6.18
CA LYS A 164 0.66 7.04 6.25
C LYS A 164 -0.82 7.06 5.83
N PRO A 165 -1.24 6.21 4.88
CA PRO A 165 -2.63 6.11 4.50
C PRO A 165 -3.54 5.85 5.71
N LYS A 166 -4.73 6.48 5.72
CA LYS A 166 -5.76 6.23 6.75
C LYS A 166 -6.42 4.86 6.59
N ALA A 167 -6.45 4.33 5.37
CA ALA A 167 -7.00 3.01 5.07
C ALA A 167 -6.13 1.92 5.69
N ARG A 168 -6.73 0.82 6.13
CA ARG A 168 -5.97 -0.37 6.51
C ARG A 168 -5.67 -1.21 5.25
N PRO A 169 -4.54 -1.93 5.20
CA PRO A 169 -4.23 -2.79 4.06
C PRO A 169 -5.34 -3.80 3.75
N GLU A 170 -5.96 -4.35 4.79
CA GLU A 170 -7.04 -5.33 4.68
C GLU A 170 -8.28 -4.75 4.00
N ASP A 171 -8.56 -3.46 4.17
CA ASP A 171 -9.73 -2.83 3.56
C ASP A 171 -9.58 -2.78 2.03
N VAL A 172 -8.37 -2.50 1.54
CA VAL A 172 -8.05 -2.55 0.10
C VAL A 172 -8.15 -3.98 -0.45
N VAL A 173 -7.63 -4.97 0.29
CA VAL A 173 -7.71 -6.39 -0.12
C VAL A 173 -9.16 -6.90 -0.13
N ASN A 174 -9.99 -6.38 0.76
CA ASN A 174 -11.43 -6.69 0.84
C ASN A 174 -12.29 -5.90 -0.14
N LEU A 175 -11.69 -5.27 -1.17
CA LEU A 175 -12.40 -4.55 -2.23
C LEU A 175 -13.17 -3.32 -1.72
N ASP A 176 -12.78 -2.72 -0.59
CA ASP A 176 -13.38 -1.46 -0.14
C ASP A 176 -13.00 -0.31 -1.08
N LEU A 177 -13.94 0.05 -1.96
CA LEU A 177 -13.74 1.11 -2.93
C LEU A 177 -13.37 2.43 -2.26
N LYS A 178 -13.96 2.76 -1.11
CA LYS A 178 -13.68 4.04 -0.42
C LYS A 178 -12.21 4.11 0.01
N SER A 179 -11.70 3.05 0.63
CA SER A 179 -10.28 2.94 1.01
C SER A 179 -9.35 3.00 -0.20
N THR A 180 -9.65 2.26 -1.26
CA THR A 180 -8.82 2.22 -2.47
C THR A 180 -8.75 3.61 -3.13
N LEU A 181 -9.87 4.30 -3.30
CA LEU A 181 -9.88 5.65 -3.87
C LEU A 181 -9.13 6.65 -3.00
N ARG A 182 -9.24 6.56 -1.67
CA ARG A 182 -8.53 7.44 -0.74
C ARG A 182 -7.01 7.28 -0.86
N VAL A 183 -6.53 6.04 -0.99
CA VAL A 183 -5.12 5.73 -1.22
C VAL A 183 -4.65 6.30 -2.57
N LEU A 184 -5.35 5.99 -3.66
CA LEU A 184 -4.99 6.44 -5.00
C LEU A 184 -5.05 7.97 -5.15
N TYR A 185 -5.99 8.62 -4.47
CA TYR A 185 -6.11 10.07 -4.49
C TYR A 185 -4.96 10.78 -3.76
N ASN A 186 -4.43 10.18 -2.69
CA ASN A 186 -3.22 10.69 -2.03
C ASN A 186 -2.01 10.63 -2.97
N LEU A 187 -1.89 9.55 -3.75
CA LEU A 187 -0.87 9.44 -4.80
C LEU A 187 -1.08 10.50 -5.88
N PHE A 188 -2.29 10.61 -6.42
CA PHE A 188 -2.63 11.60 -7.44
C PHE A 188 -2.27 13.02 -6.98
N THR A 189 -2.67 13.41 -5.77
CA THR A 189 -2.46 14.77 -5.25
C THR A 189 -0.97 15.12 -5.22
N LYS A 190 -0.12 14.16 -4.87
CA LYS A 190 1.33 14.36 -4.78
C LYS A 190 2.03 14.27 -6.14
N TYR A 191 1.67 13.28 -6.95
CA TYR A 191 2.42 12.94 -8.17
C TYR A 191 1.72 13.35 -9.48
N LYS A 192 0.62 14.11 -9.43
CA LYS A 192 -0.09 14.59 -10.64
C LYS A 192 0.79 15.29 -11.67
N ASN A 193 1.91 15.88 -11.25
CA ASN A 193 2.84 16.61 -12.10
C ASN A 193 4.03 15.76 -12.57
N VAL A 194 4.13 14.49 -12.16
CA VAL A 194 5.22 13.58 -12.55
C VAL A 194 4.90 12.98 -13.93
N GLU A 195 5.91 12.91 -14.80
CA GLU A 195 5.80 12.39 -16.17
C GLU A 195 6.09 10.89 -16.29
#